data_AF-A0A927RAL9-F1
#
_entry.id   AF-A0A927RAL9-F1
#
_cell.length_a   1.000
_cell.length_b   1.000
_cell.length_c   1.000
_cell.angle_alpha   90.00
_cell.angle_beta   90.00
_cell.angle_gamma   90.00
#
_symmetry.space_group_name_H-M   'P 1'
#
loop_
_entity.id
_entity.type
_entity.pdbx_description
1 polymer ?
#
loop_
_entity_poly.entity_id
_entity_poly.type
_entity_poly.pdbx_seq_one_letter_code
_entity_poly.pdbx_strand_id
1 'polypeptide(L)'
;MVQALAPSDATEARAVWDDAVSAPRWEGPPVWLHADLHPANVVVSDGTIAGVIDFGELCAGDPATDLAVAWLLLPTDASSRFFDAYAHVDDATVRRARGWAVLRSLSLVGIGQAWDKGLPGGQPTWGLAGRTALERVLASSRPAHR
;
A
#
# COMPACT_ATOMS: atom_id res chain seq x y z
N MET A 1 20.54 -8.35 -7.11
CA MET A 1 20.30 -9.79 -7.33
C MET A 1 18.82 -10.02 -7.14
N VAL A 2 18.09 -10.30 -8.23
CA VAL A 2 16.63 -10.40 -8.24
C VAL A 2 16.22 -11.59 -7.36
N GLN A 3 15.70 -11.33 -6.17
CA GLN A 3 14.92 -12.33 -5.45
C GLN A 3 13.47 -12.21 -5.89
N ALA A 4 12.95 -13.27 -6.48
CA ALA A 4 11.51 -13.47 -6.61
C ALA A 4 10.89 -13.44 -5.21
N LEU A 5 9.63 -13.02 -5.11
CA LEU A 5 8.87 -13.16 -3.86
C LEU A 5 8.92 -14.62 -3.39
N ALA A 6 9.03 -14.83 -2.09
CA ALA A 6 8.96 -16.18 -1.56
C ALA A 6 7.59 -16.79 -1.95
N PRO A 7 7.51 -18.09 -2.27
CA PRO A 7 6.24 -18.73 -2.59
C PRO A 7 5.16 -18.51 -1.53
N SER A 8 5.55 -18.45 -0.25
CA SER A 8 4.68 -18.11 0.87
C SER A 8 4.09 -16.69 0.75
N ASP A 9 4.91 -15.70 0.40
CA ASP A 9 4.48 -14.31 0.25
C ASP A 9 3.49 -14.17 -0.90
N ALA A 10 3.70 -14.92 -1.99
CA ALA A 10 2.77 -14.95 -3.12
C ALA A 10 1.40 -15.55 -2.72
N THR A 11 1.38 -16.62 -1.94
CA THR A 11 0.14 -17.21 -1.41
C THR A 11 -0.56 -16.28 -0.43
N GLU A 12 0.16 -15.65 0.50
CA GLU A 12 -0.42 -14.70 1.45
C GLU A 12 -0.93 -13.43 0.74
N ALA A 13 -0.19 -12.89 -0.21
CA ALA A 13 -0.61 -11.75 -1.03
C ALA A 13 -1.87 -12.08 -1.84
N ARG A 14 -1.97 -13.31 -2.38
CA ARG A 14 -3.18 -13.79 -3.04
C ARG A 14 -4.37 -13.83 -2.08
N ALA A 15 -4.19 -14.35 -0.87
CA ALA A 15 -5.26 -14.39 0.13
C ALA A 15 -5.76 -12.98 0.50
N VAL A 16 -4.85 -12.01 0.69
CA VAL A 16 -5.23 -10.61 0.93
C VAL A 16 -5.97 -10.02 -0.27
N TRP A 17 -5.53 -10.32 -1.49
CA TRP A 17 -6.20 -9.85 -2.71
C TRP A 17 -7.62 -10.42 -2.84
N ASP A 18 -7.79 -11.73 -2.63
CA ASP A 18 -9.10 -12.38 -2.73
C ASP A 18 -10.07 -11.87 -1.64
N ASP A 19 -9.54 -11.58 -0.45
CA ASP A 19 -10.27 -10.93 0.64
C ASP A 19 -10.70 -9.50 0.27
N ALA A 20 -9.81 -8.72 -0.35
CA ALA A 20 -10.11 -7.37 -0.81
C ALA A 20 -11.19 -7.34 -1.90
N VAL A 21 -11.09 -8.22 -2.91
CA VAL A 21 -12.05 -8.28 -4.04
C VAL A 21 -13.42 -8.78 -3.60
N SER A 22 -13.49 -9.62 -2.56
CA SER A 22 -14.76 -10.10 -1.99
C SER A 22 -15.42 -9.12 -1.02
N ALA A 23 -14.71 -8.07 -0.58
CA ALA A 23 -15.28 -7.05 0.29
C ALA A 23 -16.41 -6.29 -0.42
N PRO A 24 -17.47 -5.87 0.29
CA PRO A 24 -18.47 -4.96 -0.25
C PRO A 24 -17.81 -3.74 -0.90
N ARG A 25 -18.33 -3.33 -2.06
CA ARG A 25 -17.88 -2.11 -2.75
C ARG A 25 -18.21 -0.86 -1.94
N TRP A 26 -17.49 0.23 -2.16
CA TRP A 26 -17.88 1.54 -1.66
C TRP A 26 -19.24 1.95 -2.24
N GLU A 27 -20.21 2.26 -1.38
CA GLU A 27 -21.56 2.69 -1.79
C GLU A 27 -21.84 4.18 -1.55
N GLY A 28 -20.93 4.87 -0.85
CA GLY A 28 -21.03 6.32 -0.69
C GLY A 28 -20.65 7.07 -1.97
N PRO A 29 -20.81 8.41 -1.97
CA PRO A 29 -20.33 9.25 -3.06
C PRO A 29 -18.84 9.02 -3.32
N PRO A 30 -18.37 9.01 -4.57
CA PRO A 30 -16.94 9.05 -4.87
C PRO A 30 -16.27 10.23 -4.16
N VAL A 31 -15.14 9.99 -3.51
CA VAL A 31 -14.36 11.04 -2.82
C VAL A 31 -13.14 11.41 -3.64
N TRP A 32 -12.60 12.61 -3.44
CA TRP A 32 -11.32 12.99 -4.03
C TRP A 32 -10.19 12.11 -3.52
N LEU A 33 -9.39 11.60 -4.45
CA LEU A 33 -8.26 10.73 -4.22
C LEU A 33 -7.02 11.37 -4.82
N HIS A 34 -5.90 11.28 -4.11
CA HIS A 34 -4.56 11.44 -4.68
C HIS A 34 -4.27 10.34 -5.72
N ALA A 35 -4.75 9.11 -5.49
CA ALA A 35 -4.67 7.93 -6.35
C ALA A 35 -3.27 7.36 -6.63
N ASP A 36 -2.22 8.09 -6.26
CA ASP A 36 -0.82 7.66 -6.28
C ASP A 36 -0.09 8.01 -4.97
N LEU A 37 -0.78 7.83 -3.84
CA LEU A 37 -0.22 8.17 -2.53
C LEU A 37 0.76 7.07 -2.05
N HIS A 38 2.06 7.33 -2.20
CA HIS A 38 3.13 6.43 -1.76
C HIS A 38 4.35 7.22 -1.22
N PRO A 39 5.36 6.55 -0.63
CA PRO A 39 6.44 7.27 0.08
C PRO A 39 7.25 8.28 -0.72
N ALA A 40 7.29 8.20 -2.06
CA ALA A 40 8.01 9.19 -2.85
C ALA A 40 7.24 10.51 -3.01
N ASN A 41 5.92 10.49 -2.77
CA ASN A 41 5.02 11.63 -2.87
C ASN A 41 4.74 12.28 -1.51
N VAL A 42 5.47 11.87 -0.46
CA VAL A 42 5.36 12.42 0.89
C VAL A 42 6.68 13.05 1.31
N VAL A 43 6.64 14.33 1.65
CA VAL A 43 7.79 15.08 2.15
C VAL A 43 7.82 14.98 3.67
N VAL A 44 8.99 14.65 4.22
CA VAL A 44 9.21 14.57 5.67
C VAL A 44 10.30 15.56 6.07
N SER A 45 10.06 16.28 7.17
CA SER A 45 11.02 17.19 7.80
C SER A 45 11.01 16.91 9.31
N ASP A 46 12.20 16.73 9.90
CA ASP A 46 12.36 16.42 11.33
C ASP A 46 11.47 15.27 11.83
N GLY A 47 11.37 14.21 11.03
CA GLY A 47 10.57 13.01 11.35
C GLY A 47 9.06 13.21 11.25
N THR A 48 8.58 14.38 10.79
CA THR A 48 7.17 14.72 10.65
C THR A 48 6.80 14.94 9.18
N ILE A 49 5.56 14.60 8.78
CA ILE A 49 5.05 14.90 7.44
C ILE A 49 4.99 16.42 7.26
N ALA A 50 5.69 16.91 6.25
CA ALA A 50 5.77 18.32 5.88
C ALA A 50 4.93 18.66 4.64
N GLY A 51 4.59 17.66 3.81
CA GLY A 51 3.75 17.88 2.63
C GLY A 51 3.46 16.61 1.84
N VAL A 52 2.49 16.72 0.94
CA VAL A 52 2.14 15.73 -0.07
C VAL A 52 2.24 16.41 -1.43
N ILE A 53 2.81 15.73 -2.42
CA ILE A 53 3.09 16.26 -3.76
C ILE A 53 2.62 15.29 -4.85
N ASP A 54 2.68 15.72 -6.11
CA ASP A 54 2.37 14.89 -7.28
C ASP A 54 0.91 14.42 -7.38
N PHE A 55 0.00 15.39 -7.46
CA PHE A 55 -1.44 15.17 -7.66
C PHE A 55 -1.80 14.92 -9.14
N GLY A 56 -0.89 14.40 -9.96
CA GLY A 56 -1.13 14.15 -11.39
C GLY A 56 -2.24 13.13 -11.66
N GLU A 57 -2.42 12.18 -10.76
CA GLU A 57 -3.42 11.10 -10.83
C GLU A 57 -4.72 11.43 -10.06
N LEU A 58 -4.90 12.69 -9.65
CA LEU A 58 -6.05 13.12 -8.85
C LEU A 58 -7.37 12.73 -9.55
N CYS A 59 -8.21 11.98 -8.85
CA CYS A 59 -9.49 11.51 -9.38
C CYS A 59 -10.54 11.38 -8.26
N ALA A 60 -11.75 10.94 -8.61
CA ALA A 60 -12.80 10.64 -7.64
C ALA A 60 -13.11 9.14 -7.61
N GLY A 61 -13.18 8.53 -6.43
CA GLY A 61 -13.41 7.09 -6.32
C GLY A 61 -13.53 6.57 -4.90
N ASP A 62 -13.13 5.31 -4.73
CA ASP A 62 -13.15 4.59 -3.47
C ASP A 62 -12.02 5.05 -2.54
N PRO A 63 -12.31 5.52 -1.31
CA PRO A 63 -11.29 5.97 -0.35
C PRO A 63 -10.23 4.91 -0.03
N ALA A 64 -10.56 3.62 -0.19
CA ALA A 64 -9.62 2.52 0.01
C ALA A 64 -8.32 2.66 -0.79
N THR A 65 -8.37 3.36 -1.93
CA THR A 65 -7.21 3.58 -2.80
C THR A 65 -6.08 4.33 -2.08
N ASP A 66 -6.39 5.46 -1.44
CA ASP A 66 -5.41 6.28 -0.73
C ASP A 66 -5.15 5.74 0.69
N LEU A 67 -6.13 5.08 1.30
CA LEU A 67 -5.96 4.47 2.62
C LEU A 67 -4.95 3.32 2.63
N ALA A 68 -4.58 2.79 1.46
CA ALA A 68 -3.46 1.87 1.30
C ALA A 68 -2.14 2.44 1.84
N VAL A 69 -2.01 3.77 1.93
CA VAL A 69 -0.85 4.48 2.49
C VAL A 69 -0.50 4.00 3.91
N ALA A 70 -1.48 3.48 4.67
CA ALA A 70 -1.28 2.91 5.99
C ALA A 70 -0.19 1.82 6.02
N TRP A 71 -0.03 1.06 4.93
CA TRP A 71 1.02 0.04 4.80
C TRP A 71 2.18 0.48 3.91
N LEU A 72 1.91 1.33 2.91
CA LEU A 72 2.95 1.82 2.00
C LEU A 72 3.94 2.75 2.69
N LEU A 73 3.47 3.60 3.62
CA LEU A 73 4.26 4.66 4.25
C LEU A 73 4.64 4.36 5.69
N LEU A 74 3.66 3.98 6.51
CA LEU A 74 3.83 3.96 7.97
C LEU A 74 4.64 2.75 8.46
N PRO A 75 5.26 2.84 9.65
CA PRO A 75 5.93 1.70 10.27
C PRO A 75 5.01 0.50 10.47
N THR A 76 5.61 -0.68 10.65
CA THR A 76 4.88 -1.90 11.06
C THR A 76 4.05 -1.61 12.32
N ASP A 77 2.86 -2.21 12.41
CA ASP A 77 1.89 -2.05 13.50
C ASP A 77 1.28 -0.64 13.67
N ALA A 78 1.58 0.31 12.78
CA ALA A 78 1.00 1.66 12.83
C ALA A 78 -0.40 1.76 12.19
N SER A 79 -0.83 0.76 11.41
CA SER A 79 -2.09 0.82 10.66
C SER A 79 -3.32 0.95 11.55
N SER A 80 -3.37 0.24 12.69
CA SER A 80 -4.49 0.37 13.65
C SER A 80 -4.63 1.81 14.13
N ARG A 81 -3.53 2.41 14.61
CA ARG A 81 -3.52 3.79 15.10
C ARG A 81 -3.85 4.79 13.99
N PHE A 82 -3.45 4.52 12.75
CA PHE A 82 -3.80 5.34 11.60
C PHE A 82 -5.31 5.33 11.37
N PHE A 83 -5.95 4.15 11.33
CA PHE A 83 -7.40 4.06 11.13
C PHE A 83 -8.19 4.61 12.32
N ASP A 84 -7.71 4.44 13.56
CA ASP A 84 -8.30 5.07 14.74
C ASP A 84 -8.30 6.60 14.64
N ALA A 85 -7.27 7.20 14.02
CA ALA A 85 -7.11 8.64 13.89
C ALA A 85 -7.80 9.24 12.65
N TYR A 86 -7.89 8.50 11.53
CA TYR A 86 -8.42 8.99 10.26
C TYR A 86 -9.92 9.30 10.36
N ALA A 87 -10.69 8.31 10.83
CA ALA A 87 -12.11 8.29 11.16
C ALA A 87 -12.49 6.80 11.30
N HIS A 88 -13.65 6.49 11.89
CA HIS A 88 -14.13 5.10 11.90
C HIS A 88 -14.47 4.65 10.46
N VAL A 89 -13.49 4.04 9.78
CA VAL A 89 -13.64 3.37 8.50
C VAL A 89 -14.18 1.97 8.73
N ASP A 90 -15.13 1.56 7.88
CA ASP A 90 -15.68 0.21 7.95
C ASP A 90 -14.65 -0.86 7.56
N ASP A 91 -14.87 -2.08 8.06
CA ASP A 91 -14.02 -3.23 7.79
C ASP A 91 -13.89 -3.52 6.29
N ALA A 92 -14.94 -3.26 5.51
CA ALA A 92 -14.92 -3.46 4.06
C ALA A 92 -13.89 -2.55 3.39
N THR A 93 -13.82 -1.29 3.80
CA THR A 93 -12.88 -0.28 3.30
C THR A 93 -11.45 -0.62 3.69
N VAL A 94 -11.24 -1.09 4.92
CA VAL A 94 -9.92 -1.59 5.36
C VAL A 94 -9.48 -2.79 4.52
N ARG A 95 -10.38 -3.77 4.27
CA ARG A 95 -10.08 -4.93 3.40
C ARG A 95 -9.70 -4.50 1.99
N ARG A 96 -10.46 -3.60 1.37
CA ARG A 96 -10.14 -3.06 0.03
C ARG A 96 -8.80 -2.32 0.03
N ALA A 97 -8.51 -1.53 1.06
CA ALA A 97 -7.26 -0.79 1.19
C ALA A 97 -6.03 -1.72 1.30
N ARG A 98 -6.18 -2.87 1.96
CA ARG A 98 -5.15 -3.92 2.00
C ARG A 98 -4.88 -4.51 0.62
N GLY A 99 -5.92 -4.74 -0.18
CA GLY A 99 -5.78 -5.16 -1.58
C GLY A 99 -5.00 -4.15 -2.42
N TRP A 100 -5.31 -2.86 -2.27
CA TRP A 100 -4.55 -1.77 -2.89
C TRP A 100 -3.09 -1.74 -2.43
N ALA A 101 -2.82 -1.93 -1.14
CA ALA A 101 -1.46 -1.99 -0.62
C ALA A 101 -0.66 -3.15 -1.23
N VAL A 102 -1.25 -4.34 -1.37
CA VAL A 102 -0.62 -5.48 -2.09
C VAL A 102 -0.32 -5.09 -3.54
N LEU A 103 -1.31 -4.58 -4.27
CA LEU A 103 -1.13 -4.21 -5.67
C LEU A 103 0.00 -3.20 -5.86
N ARG A 104 0.01 -2.12 -5.06
CA ARG A 104 1.06 -1.09 -5.14
C ARG A 104 2.42 -1.62 -4.71
N SER A 105 2.49 -2.47 -3.68
CA SER A 105 3.74 -3.13 -3.27
C SER A 105 4.34 -3.94 -4.43
N LEU A 106 3.52 -4.72 -5.14
CA LEU A 106 3.95 -5.49 -6.31
C LEU A 106 4.41 -4.59 -7.46
N SER A 107 3.72 -3.47 -7.73
CA SER A 107 4.14 -2.47 -8.72
C SER A 107 5.52 -1.89 -8.38
N LEU A 108 5.75 -1.51 -7.12
CA LEU A 108 7.04 -0.99 -6.65
C LEU A 108 8.17 -2.04 -6.78
N VAL A 109 7.88 -3.31 -6.45
CA VAL A 109 8.80 -4.43 -6.69
C VAL A 109 9.14 -4.56 -8.17
N GLY A 110 8.14 -4.48 -9.06
CA GLY A 110 8.33 -4.52 -10.51
C GLY A 110 9.24 -3.40 -11.02
N ILE A 111 9.09 -2.19 -10.50
CA ILE A 111 9.93 -1.03 -10.86
C ILE A 111 11.38 -1.23 -10.38
N GLY A 112 11.57 -1.78 -9.18
CA GLY A 112 12.91 -2.17 -8.71
C GLY A 112 13.55 -3.28 -9.57
N GLN A 113 12.77 -4.26 -10.03
CA GLN A 113 13.26 -5.30 -10.93
C GLN A 113 13.60 -4.75 -12.32
N ALA A 114 12.87 -3.75 -12.80
CA ALA A 114 13.20 -3.06 -14.04
C ALA A 114 14.57 -2.36 -13.94
N TRP A 115 14.86 -1.73 -12.79
CA TRP A 115 16.17 -1.15 -12.51
C TRP A 115 17.29 -2.19 -12.55
N ASP A 116 17.13 -3.30 -11.84
CA ASP A 116 18.12 -4.40 -11.80
C ASP A 116 18.43 -4.96 -13.19
N LYS A 117 17.49 -4.87 -14.14
CA LYS A 117 17.62 -5.33 -15.52
C LYS A 117 18.08 -4.25 -16.50
N GLY A 118 18.30 -3.01 -16.04
CA GLY A 118 18.63 -1.87 -16.89
C GLY A 118 17.50 -1.47 -17.85
N LEU A 119 16.24 -1.75 -17.49
CA LEU A 119 15.07 -1.41 -18.31
C LEU A 119 14.62 0.04 -18.05
N PRO A 120 14.04 0.72 -19.05
CA PRO A 120 13.52 2.08 -18.89
C PRO A 120 12.50 2.19 -17.75
N GLY A 121 12.56 3.30 -17.00
CA GLY A 121 11.64 3.58 -15.89
C GLY A 121 11.95 2.85 -14.57
N GLY A 122 12.98 2.01 -14.52
CA GLY A 122 13.43 1.38 -13.28
C GLY A 122 13.95 2.39 -12.26
N GLN A 123 13.72 2.13 -10.97
CA GLN A 123 14.23 2.94 -9.85
C GLN A 123 14.92 2.07 -8.77
N PRO A 124 16.12 2.43 -8.30
CA PRO A 124 16.94 1.57 -7.44
C PRO A 124 16.33 1.29 -6.06
N THR A 125 15.62 2.25 -5.48
CA THR A 125 15.08 2.15 -4.11
C THR A 125 13.69 1.54 -4.05
N TRP A 126 12.99 1.47 -5.18
CA TRP A 126 11.57 1.10 -5.22
C TRP A 126 11.33 -0.37 -4.93
N GLY A 127 12.27 -1.24 -5.32
CA GLY A 127 12.19 -2.66 -5.00
C GLY A 127 12.20 -2.95 -3.50
N LEU A 128 13.01 -2.20 -2.73
CA LEU A 128 13.04 -2.31 -1.27
C LEU A 128 11.74 -1.77 -0.66
N ALA A 129 11.30 -0.58 -1.08
CA ALA A 129 10.06 0.01 -0.60
C ALA A 129 8.85 -0.91 -0.81
N GLY A 130 8.73 -1.52 -1.99
CA GLY A 130 7.68 -2.48 -2.31
C GLY A 130 7.72 -3.74 -1.44
N ARG A 131 8.90 -4.29 -1.16
CA ARG A 131 9.03 -5.46 -0.27
C ARG A 131 8.67 -5.13 1.17
N THR A 132 9.15 -4.00 1.69
CA THR A 132 8.81 -3.55 3.05
C THR A 132 7.31 -3.28 3.21
N ALA A 133 6.66 -2.67 2.20
CA ALA A 133 5.22 -2.47 2.21
C ALA A 133 4.45 -3.80 2.14
N LEU A 134 4.93 -4.76 1.34
CA LEU A 134 4.35 -6.10 1.25
C LEU A 134 4.44 -6.81 2.61
N GLU A 135 5.61 -6.81 3.25
CA GLU A 135 5.81 -7.39 4.58
C GLU A 135 4.83 -6.81 5.61
N ARG A 136 4.60 -5.49 5.61
CA ARG A 136 3.65 -4.83 6.52
C ARG A 136 2.21 -5.28 6.30
N VAL A 137 1.74 -5.33 5.05
CA VAL A 137 0.36 -5.75 4.76
C VAL A 137 0.15 -7.24 5.05
N LEU A 138 1.15 -8.08 4.80
CA LEU A 138 1.08 -9.51 5.09
C LEU A 138 1.12 -9.78 6.60
N ALA A 139 1.98 -9.10 7.37
CA ALA A 139 2.04 -9.21 8.82
C ALA A 139 0.71 -8.87 9.50
N SER A 140 -0.03 -7.87 8.99
CA SER A 140 -1.37 -7.53 9.50
C SER A 140 -2.43 -8.62 9.30
N SER A 141 -2.15 -9.65 8.48
CA SER A 141 -3.05 -10.81 8.28
C SER A 141 -2.83 -11.91 9.30
N ARG A 142 -1.68 -11.93 9.97
CA ARG A 142 -1.28 -13.03 10.85
C ARG A 142 -1.92 -12.78 12.22
N PRO A 143 -2.60 -13.78 12.82
CA PRO A 143 -3.09 -13.63 14.17
C PRO A 143 -1.90 -13.32 15.10
N ALA A 144 -2.05 -12.30 15.95
CA ALA A 144 -1.05 -12.02 16.98
C ALA A 144 -0.87 -13.29 17.81
N HIS A 145 0.33 -13.87 17.81
CA HIS A 145 0.67 -14.92 18.75
C HIS A 145 0.49 -14.34 20.16
N ARG A 146 -0.53 -14.83 20.87
CA ARG A 146 -0.72 -14.61 22.31
C ARG A 146 0.22 -15.49 23.11
#